data_AF-A0A1Q5RN93-F1
#
_entry.id   AF-A0A1Q5RN93-F1
#
_cell.length_a   1.000
_cell.length_b   1.000
_cell.length_c   1.000
_cell.angle_alpha   90.00
_cell.angle_beta   90.00
_cell.angle_gamma   90.00
#
_symmetry.space_group_name_H-M   'P 1'
#
loop_
_entity.id
_entity.type
_entity.pdbx_description
1 polymer ?
#
loop_
_entity_poly.entity_id
_entity_poly.type
_entity_poly.pdbx_seq_one_letter_code
_entity_poly.pdbx_strand_id
1 'polypeptide(L)'
;MANFGWTRVNKPAQAEDAASDLRGLTDPSAFLAALDKVVPRYLDLADNGVLVYPACKRKPGDLLGDARAIWEHTRLEAMRYVPMVPRKDTALLTDPARQAETIDAFLRQRAHDNTVVDFTGTAIEDYGIAIYAALNWLNHCGAIVNADPQKFSGTLRSFRKVMVVARQWWALDGAAERCRQMLEARERPPLVFFLLWAECTNLAREIAIAAAGATAAEDSIARMRAADDPEQL
;
A
#
# COMPACT_ATOMS: atom_id res chain seq x y z
N MET A 1 22.51 -30.07 -31.03
CA MET A 1 21.55 -29.94 -29.91
C MET A 1 21.91 -28.67 -29.16
N ALA A 2 21.08 -27.63 -29.28
CA ALA A 2 21.31 -26.37 -28.59
C ALA A 2 20.90 -26.55 -27.12
N ASN A 3 21.87 -26.51 -26.21
CA ASN A 3 21.60 -26.44 -24.78
C ASN A 3 21.04 -25.05 -24.49
N PHE A 4 19.73 -24.96 -24.26
CA PHE A 4 19.11 -23.78 -23.67
C PHE A 4 19.74 -23.56 -22.30
N GLY A 5 20.49 -22.46 -22.18
CA GLY A 5 21.11 -22.02 -20.93
C GLY A 5 20.05 -21.57 -19.93
N TRP A 6 19.43 -22.52 -19.25
CA TRP A 6 18.79 -22.28 -17.97
C TRP A 6 19.90 -22.11 -16.93
N THR A 7 20.57 -20.96 -16.94
CA THR A 7 21.29 -20.53 -15.75
C THR A 7 20.27 -20.47 -14.63
N ARG A 8 20.41 -21.37 -13.65
CA ARG A 8 19.77 -21.20 -12.33
C ARG A 8 20.07 -19.78 -11.91
N VAL A 9 19.06 -18.92 -11.92
CA VAL A 9 19.13 -17.65 -11.21
C VAL A 9 19.40 -18.05 -9.76
N ASN A 10 20.61 -17.75 -9.27
CA ASN A 10 20.95 -17.95 -7.87
C ASN A 10 19.85 -17.29 -7.06
N LYS A 11 19.29 -18.01 -6.08
CA LYS A 11 18.28 -17.50 -5.14
C LYS A 11 18.78 -16.12 -4.67
N PRO A 12 18.12 -15.01 -5.04
CA PRO A 12 18.60 -13.71 -4.60
C PRO A 12 18.58 -13.70 -3.08
N ALA A 13 19.63 -13.14 -2.49
CA ALA A 13 19.71 -12.99 -1.06
C ALA A 13 18.53 -12.13 -0.58
N GLN A 14 18.16 -12.22 0.71
CA GLN A 14 17.23 -11.29 1.37
C GLN A 14 17.59 -9.79 1.13
N ALA A 15 18.79 -9.48 0.64
CA ALA A 15 19.25 -8.16 0.25
C ALA A 15 18.59 -7.56 -1.02
N GLU A 16 17.81 -8.34 -1.79
CA GLU A 16 17.00 -7.83 -2.92
C GLU A 16 15.52 -7.66 -2.55
N ASP A 17 15.25 -7.35 -1.28
CA ASP A 17 13.91 -6.94 -0.85
C ASP A 17 13.56 -5.60 -1.50
N ALA A 18 12.72 -5.65 -2.54
CA ALA A 18 12.33 -4.45 -3.26
C ALA A 18 11.70 -3.38 -2.35
N ALA A 19 11.04 -3.77 -1.26
CA ALA A 19 10.38 -2.85 -0.33
C ALA A 19 11.35 -2.10 0.59
N SER A 20 12.63 -2.51 0.68
CA SER A 20 13.63 -1.85 1.54
C SER A 20 13.81 -0.36 1.24
N ASP A 21 13.66 0.02 -0.02
CA ASP A 21 13.87 1.40 -0.49
C ASP A 21 12.74 2.35 -0.04
N LEU A 22 11.64 1.81 0.48
CA LEU A 22 10.55 2.58 1.07
C LEU A 22 10.78 2.88 2.56
N ARG A 23 11.76 2.22 3.19
CA ARG A 23 11.93 2.25 4.64
C ARG A 23 12.47 3.58 5.12
N GLY A 24 11.94 4.06 6.25
CA GLY A 24 12.35 5.33 6.86
C GLY A 24 12.02 6.60 6.05
N LEU A 25 11.29 6.49 4.93
CA LEU A 25 10.83 7.65 4.16
C LEU A 25 9.69 8.36 4.89
N THR A 26 9.88 9.66 5.15
CA THR A 26 8.89 10.51 5.80
C THR A 26 8.38 11.63 4.88
N ASP A 27 9.08 11.92 3.78
CA ASP A 27 8.63 12.88 2.77
C ASP A 27 7.71 12.19 1.75
N PRO A 28 6.49 12.69 1.52
CA PRO A 28 5.50 12.03 0.66
C PRO A 28 5.92 12.03 -0.82
N SER A 29 6.65 13.06 -1.28
CA SER A 29 7.11 13.13 -2.67
C SER A 29 8.25 12.14 -2.93
N ALA A 30 9.18 12.02 -1.99
CA ALA A 30 10.22 10.98 -2.02
C ALA A 30 9.60 9.58 -1.97
N PHE A 31 8.53 9.40 -1.20
CA PHE A 31 7.80 8.14 -1.12
C PHE A 31 7.20 7.74 -2.47
N LEU A 32 6.49 8.66 -3.14
CA LEU A 32 5.94 8.42 -4.48
C LEU A 32 7.03 8.14 -5.51
N ALA A 33 8.12 8.90 -5.49
CA ALA A 33 9.25 8.68 -6.39
C ALA A 33 9.95 7.33 -6.15
N ALA A 34 9.97 6.85 -4.91
CA ALA A 34 10.47 5.52 -4.58
C ALA A 34 9.52 4.43 -5.08
N LEU A 35 8.19 4.60 -4.93
CA LEU A 35 7.19 3.66 -5.46
C LEU A 35 7.32 3.48 -6.98
N ASP A 36 7.58 4.56 -7.73
CA ASP A 36 7.81 4.49 -9.18
C ASP A 36 8.97 3.58 -9.59
N LYS A 37 9.94 3.36 -8.71
CA LYS A 37 11.10 2.48 -8.94
C LYS A 37 10.89 1.08 -8.37
N VAL A 38 10.35 1.02 -7.16
CA VAL A 38 10.19 -0.22 -6.39
C VAL A 38 9.11 -1.12 -6.98
N VAL A 39 7.99 -0.54 -7.43
CA VAL A 39 6.86 -1.32 -7.95
C VAL A 39 7.24 -2.11 -9.22
N PRO A 40 7.84 -1.51 -10.27
CA PRO A 40 8.27 -2.28 -11.44
C PRO A 40 9.25 -3.41 -11.08
N ARG A 41 10.27 -3.12 -10.25
CA ARG A 41 11.24 -4.12 -9.81
C ARG A 41 10.57 -5.28 -9.06
N TYR A 42 9.62 -4.98 -8.19
CA TYR A 42 8.86 -6.00 -7.46
C TYR A 42 8.04 -6.88 -8.41
N LEU A 43 7.34 -6.27 -9.37
CA LEU A 43 6.53 -6.98 -10.35
C LEU A 43 7.41 -7.84 -11.27
N ASP A 44 8.56 -7.34 -11.71
CA ASP A 44 9.52 -8.13 -12.50
C ASP A 44 9.99 -9.39 -11.75
N LEU A 45 10.26 -9.28 -10.44
CA LEU A 45 10.62 -10.45 -9.61
C LEU A 45 9.46 -11.44 -9.48
N ALA A 46 8.23 -10.96 -9.37
CA ALA A 46 7.04 -11.81 -9.32
C ALA A 46 6.79 -12.51 -10.68
N ASP A 47 6.85 -11.77 -11.79
CA ASP A 47 6.59 -12.26 -13.13
C ASP A 47 7.64 -13.29 -13.59
N ASN A 48 8.89 -13.14 -13.16
CA ASN A 48 9.96 -14.11 -13.39
C ASN A 48 9.88 -15.33 -12.43
N GLY A 49 8.86 -15.41 -11.57
CA GLY A 49 8.67 -16.51 -10.64
C GLY A 49 9.68 -16.57 -9.48
N VAL A 50 10.43 -15.48 -9.26
CA VAL A 50 11.38 -15.38 -8.14
C VAL A 50 10.63 -15.21 -6.82
N LEU A 51 9.56 -14.43 -6.82
CA LEU A 51 8.69 -14.22 -5.66
C LEU A 51 7.33 -14.87 -5.88
N VAL A 52 6.79 -15.51 -4.84
CA VAL A 52 5.39 -15.96 -4.84
C VAL A 52 4.48 -14.73 -4.78
N TYR A 53 3.55 -14.66 -5.72
CA TYR A 53 2.56 -13.59 -5.87
C TYR A 53 1.12 -14.14 -5.79
N PRO A 54 0.19 -13.46 -5.11
CA PRO A 54 0.42 -12.31 -4.21
C PRO A 54 1.22 -12.69 -2.96
N ALA A 55 1.85 -11.69 -2.33
CA ALA A 55 2.70 -11.86 -1.16
C ALA A 55 1.99 -12.59 0.00
N CYS A 56 0.68 -12.38 0.16
CA CYS A 56 -0.13 -13.04 1.17
C CYS A 56 -0.19 -14.58 1.04
N LYS A 57 0.19 -15.15 -0.11
CA LYS A 57 0.25 -16.62 -0.32
C LYS A 57 1.59 -17.24 0.11
N ARG A 58 2.60 -16.43 0.43
CA ARG A 58 3.91 -16.94 0.81
C ARG A 58 3.82 -17.76 2.09
N LYS A 59 4.60 -18.83 2.13
CA LYS A 59 4.78 -19.70 3.29
C LYS A 59 6.14 -19.43 3.94
N PRO A 60 6.36 -19.86 5.20
CA PRO A 60 7.63 -19.63 5.89
C PRO A 60 8.89 -20.16 5.18
N GLY A 61 8.76 -21.13 4.26
CA GLY A 61 9.87 -21.65 3.46
C GLY A 61 10.14 -20.89 2.15
N ASP A 62 9.22 -20.02 1.73
CA ASP A 62 9.36 -19.22 0.52
C ASP A 62 10.32 -18.04 0.76
N LEU A 63 10.90 -17.51 -0.33
CA LEU A 63 11.68 -16.28 -0.24
C LEU A 63 10.79 -15.14 0.24
N LEU A 64 11.24 -14.40 1.27
CA LEU A 64 10.50 -13.29 1.87
C LEU A 64 9.09 -13.71 2.35
N GLY A 65 9.00 -14.93 2.91
CA GLY A 65 7.77 -15.53 3.45
C GLY A 65 7.60 -15.38 4.97
N ASP A 66 8.43 -14.58 5.64
CA ASP A 66 8.20 -14.19 7.03
C ASP A 66 7.07 -13.14 7.13
N ALA A 67 6.48 -13.02 8.31
CA ALA A 67 5.29 -12.18 8.52
C ALA A 67 5.55 -10.69 8.25
N ARG A 68 6.75 -10.19 8.53
CA ARG A 68 7.13 -8.79 8.25
C ARG A 68 7.20 -8.57 6.74
N ALA A 69 7.87 -9.44 6.00
CA ALA A 69 7.95 -9.34 4.55
C ALA A 69 6.57 -9.51 3.87
N ILE A 70 5.73 -10.42 4.36
CA ILE A 70 4.34 -10.54 3.87
C ILE A 70 3.57 -9.24 4.09
N TRP A 71 3.71 -8.62 5.25
CA TRP A 71 3.07 -7.34 5.56
C TRP A 71 3.56 -6.22 4.61
N GLU A 72 4.88 -6.03 4.49
CA GLU A 72 5.49 -4.99 3.64
C GLU A 72 5.08 -5.16 2.17
N HIS A 73 5.17 -6.39 1.64
CA HIS A 73 4.91 -6.64 0.24
C HIS A 73 3.42 -6.63 -0.10
N THR A 74 2.54 -7.08 0.80
CA THR A 74 1.08 -6.97 0.57
C THR A 74 0.65 -5.50 0.49
N ARG A 75 1.24 -4.63 1.33
CA ARG A 75 1.07 -3.18 1.24
C ARG A 75 1.61 -2.62 -0.08
N LEU A 76 2.83 -3.01 -0.48
CA LEU A 76 3.44 -2.58 -1.73
C LEU A 76 2.58 -2.96 -2.94
N GLU A 77 2.05 -4.18 -2.95
CA GLU A 77 1.15 -4.65 -3.98
C GLU A 77 -0.12 -3.81 -4.08
N ALA A 78 -0.71 -3.40 -2.96
CA ALA A 78 -1.85 -2.49 -2.98
C ALA A 78 -1.45 -1.10 -3.51
N MET A 79 -0.31 -0.58 -3.11
CA MET A 79 0.19 0.73 -3.53
C MET A 79 0.59 0.79 -5.01
N ARG A 80 0.73 -0.35 -5.70
CA ARG A 80 1.10 -0.42 -7.13
C ARG A 80 0.20 0.39 -8.06
N TYR A 81 -1.07 0.58 -7.70
CA TYR A 81 -2.02 1.30 -8.57
C TYR A 81 -1.72 2.79 -8.64
N VAL A 82 -1.08 3.37 -7.62
CA VAL A 82 -0.72 4.79 -7.60
C VAL A 82 0.27 5.14 -8.72
N PRO A 83 1.42 4.47 -8.88
CA PRO A 83 2.33 4.73 -9.98
C PRO A 83 1.82 4.24 -11.34
N MET A 84 0.67 3.55 -11.42
CA MET A 84 0.05 3.17 -12.70
C MET A 84 -0.84 4.27 -13.30
N VAL A 85 -1.20 5.30 -12.52
CA VAL A 85 -2.05 6.40 -13.00
C VAL A 85 -1.39 7.11 -14.19
N PRO A 86 -2.09 7.26 -15.34
CA PRO A 86 -1.55 7.94 -16.51
C PRO A 86 -1.45 9.45 -16.26
N ARG A 87 -0.51 10.12 -16.95
CA ARG A 87 -0.32 11.58 -16.86
C ARG A 87 -0.24 12.08 -15.40
N LYS A 88 0.56 11.38 -14.59
CA LYS A 88 0.71 11.59 -13.15
C LYS A 88 0.79 13.08 -12.78
N ASP A 89 -0.16 13.53 -11.98
CA ASP A 89 -0.08 14.79 -11.25
C ASP A 89 0.04 14.46 -9.76
N THR A 90 1.26 14.11 -9.31
CA THR A 90 1.51 13.67 -7.93
C THR A 90 1.17 14.73 -6.88
N ALA A 91 1.07 16.01 -7.28
CA ALA A 91 0.65 17.08 -6.39
C ALA A 91 -0.77 16.84 -5.83
N LEU A 92 -1.65 16.15 -6.57
CA LEU A 92 -2.97 15.74 -6.07
C LEU A 92 -2.87 14.90 -4.78
N LEU A 93 -1.80 14.13 -4.63
CA LEU A 93 -1.59 13.26 -3.48
C LEU A 93 -0.77 13.89 -2.34
N THR A 94 0.05 14.91 -2.64
CA THR A 94 1.07 15.41 -1.71
C THR A 94 1.07 16.92 -1.46
N ASP A 95 0.53 17.72 -2.37
CA ASP A 95 0.50 19.18 -2.25
C ASP A 95 -0.70 19.61 -1.39
N PRO A 96 -0.48 20.33 -0.27
CA PRO A 96 -1.53 20.91 0.57
C PRO A 96 -2.60 21.68 -0.22
N ALA A 97 -2.23 22.41 -1.26
CA ALA A 97 -3.16 23.23 -2.05
C ALA A 97 -4.16 22.38 -2.85
N ARG A 98 -3.82 21.12 -3.14
CA ARG A 98 -4.61 20.21 -3.97
C ARG A 98 -5.46 19.22 -3.15
N GLN A 99 -5.32 19.21 -1.83
CA GLN A 99 -5.97 18.17 -1.00
C GLN A 99 -7.49 18.29 -0.96
N ALA A 100 -8.02 19.52 -0.83
CA ALA A 100 -9.46 19.74 -0.79
C ALA A 100 -10.15 19.24 -2.07
N GLU A 101 -9.64 19.61 -3.25
CA GLU A 101 -10.20 19.17 -4.53
C GLU A 101 -10.10 17.65 -4.72
N THR A 102 -8.98 17.04 -4.32
CA THR A 102 -8.74 15.60 -4.48
C THR A 102 -9.68 14.80 -3.59
N ILE A 103 -9.84 15.22 -2.35
CA ILE A 103 -10.76 14.59 -1.40
C ILE A 103 -12.21 14.71 -1.89
N ASP A 104 -12.62 15.89 -2.37
CA ASP A 104 -13.98 16.08 -2.89
C ASP A 104 -14.23 15.30 -4.18
N ALA A 105 -13.24 15.15 -5.06
CA ALA A 105 -13.33 14.28 -6.23
C ALA A 105 -13.51 12.81 -5.82
N PHE A 106 -12.66 12.31 -4.91
CA PHE A 106 -12.76 10.95 -4.39
C PHE A 106 -14.13 10.67 -3.74
N LEU A 107 -14.63 11.61 -2.93
CA LEU A 107 -15.91 11.45 -2.24
C LEU A 107 -17.10 11.47 -3.22
N ARG A 108 -17.02 12.17 -4.35
CA ARG A 108 -18.05 12.14 -5.41
C ARG A 108 -18.03 10.85 -6.23
N GLN A 109 -16.86 10.23 -6.35
CA GLN A 109 -16.70 9.00 -7.12
C GLN A 109 -17.48 7.84 -6.49
N ARG A 110 -18.15 7.06 -7.34
CA ARG A 110 -18.85 5.83 -6.94
C ARG A 110 -17.82 4.75 -6.63
N ALA A 111 -17.97 4.12 -5.47
CA ALA A 111 -17.18 2.94 -5.13
C ALA A 111 -17.43 1.80 -6.12
N HIS A 112 -16.38 1.04 -6.43
CA HIS A 112 -16.41 -0.17 -7.23
C HIS A 112 -15.61 -1.26 -6.53
N ASP A 113 -15.79 -2.51 -6.96
CA ASP A 113 -15.11 -3.67 -6.38
C ASP A 113 -13.99 -4.22 -7.28
N ASN A 114 -13.68 -3.52 -8.38
CA ASN A 114 -12.66 -3.94 -9.35
C ASN A 114 -11.25 -3.85 -8.77
N THR A 115 -10.42 -4.86 -9.08
CA THR A 115 -8.96 -4.87 -8.89
C THR A 115 -8.19 -4.66 -10.19
N VAL A 116 -8.81 -4.93 -11.34
CA VAL A 116 -8.30 -4.53 -12.66
C VAL A 116 -8.85 -3.14 -12.98
N VAL A 117 -8.00 -2.25 -13.47
CA VAL A 117 -8.28 -0.82 -13.52
C VAL A 117 -8.25 -0.31 -14.95
N ASP A 118 -9.35 0.32 -15.38
CA ASP A 118 -9.42 1.10 -16.61
C ASP A 118 -9.44 2.57 -16.23
N PHE A 119 -8.32 3.27 -16.48
CA PHE A 119 -8.19 4.69 -16.20
C PHE A 119 -8.92 5.53 -17.25
N THR A 120 -9.52 6.64 -16.81
CA THR A 120 -10.25 7.59 -17.67
C THR A 120 -9.30 8.54 -18.41
N GLY A 121 -8.05 8.68 -17.93
CA GLY A 121 -7.06 9.61 -18.45
C GLY A 121 -7.11 11.00 -17.80
N THR A 122 -7.98 11.17 -16.80
CA THR A 122 -8.12 12.35 -15.96
C THR A 122 -7.49 12.08 -14.59
N ALA A 123 -6.31 12.65 -14.32
CA ALA A 123 -5.49 12.29 -13.15
C ALA A 123 -6.25 12.31 -11.80
N ILE A 124 -7.10 13.32 -11.55
CA ILE A 124 -7.86 13.43 -10.30
C ILE A 124 -8.91 12.32 -10.12
N GLU A 125 -9.51 11.86 -11.21
CA GLU A 125 -10.43 10.72 -11.19
C GLU A 125 -9.63 9.42 -11.07
N ASP A 126 -8.55 9.31 -11.83
CA ASP A 126 -7.71 8.12 -11.90
C ASP A 126 -7.04 7.80 -10.56
N TYR A 127 -6.63 8.80 -9.77
CA TYR A 127 -6.16 8.55 -8.40
C TYR A 127 -7.26 8.02 -7.49
N GLY A 128 -8.50 8.48 -7.66
CA GLY A 128 -9.63 7.93 -6.92
C GLY A 128 -9.92 6.47 -7.30
N ILE A 129 -9.84 6.15 -8.60
CA ILE A 129 -9.92 4.76 -9.09
C ILE A 129 -8.77 3.92 -8.51
N ALA A 130 -7.54 4.42 -8.52
CA ALA A 130 -6.37 3.73 -7.98
C ALA A 130 -6.49 3.43 -6.47
N ILE A 131 -7.03 4.38 -5.70
CA ILE A 131 -7.33 4.19 -4.26
C ILE A 131 -8.33 3.05 -4.07
N TYR A 132 -9.43 3.04 -4.82
CA TYR A 132 -10.41 1.95 -4.73
C TYR A 132 -9.79 0.60 -5.11
N ALA A 133 -9.02 0.55 -6.20
CA ALA A 133 -8.34 -0.66 -6.64
C ALA A 133 -7.35 -1.21 -5.60
N ALA A 134 -6.60 -0.32 -4.92
CA ALA A 134 -5.69 -0.68 -3.84
C ALA A 134 -6.43 -1.33 -2.65
N LEU A 135 -7.53 -0.73 -2.21
CA LEU A 135 -8.34 -1.27 -1.10
C LEU A 135 -9.04 -2.58 -1.49
N ASN A 136 -9.52 -2.69 -2.74
CA ASN A 136 -10.10 -3.92 -3.26
C ASN A 136 -9.07 -5.05 -3.37
N TRP A 137 -7.83 -4.72 -3.73
CA TRP A 137 -6.74 -5.69 -3.73
C TRP A 137 -6.50 -6.26 -2.33
N LEU A 138 -6.53 -5.42 -1.30
CA LEU A 138 -6.38 -5.88 0.09
C LEU A 138 -7.56 -6.74 0.54
N ASN A 139 -8.79 -6.41 0.15
CA ASN A 139 -9.95 -7.29 0.38
C ASN A 139 -9.76 -8.65 -0.31
N HIS A 140 -9.24 -8.67 -1.55
CA HIS A 140 -8.93 -9.90 -2.28
C HIS A 140 -7.85 -10.73 -1.56
N CYS A 141 -6.77 -10.10 -1.10
CA CYS A 141 -5.72 -10.76 -0.33
C CYS A 141 -6.23 -11.31 1.01
N GLY A 142 -7.09 -10.56 1.72
CA GLY A 142 -7.73 -11.01 2.96
C GLY A 142 -8.60 -12.25 2.74
N ALA A 143 -9.36 -12.30 1.64
CA ALA A 143 -10.14 -13.48 1.26
C ALA A 143 -9.27 -14.69 0.94
N ILE A 144 -8.13 -14.52 0.27
CA ILE A 144 -7.18 -15.60 -0.05
C ILE A 144 -6.68 -16.31 1.23
N VAL A 145 -6.37 -15.55 2.27
CA VAL A 145 -5.79 -16.08 3.52
C VAL A 145 -6.82 -16.37 4.60
N ASN A 146 -8.12 -16.25 4.28
CA ASN A 146 -9.23 -16.39 5.23
C ASN A 146 -9.09 -15.48 6.47
N ALA A 147 -8.66 -14.23 6.25
CA ALA A 147 -8.61 -13.24 7.33
C ALA A 147 -10.03 -12.95 7.86
N ASP A 148 -10.12 -12.53 9.14
CA ASP A 148 -11.41 -12.23 9.78
C ASP A 148 -12.25 -11.25 8.93
N PRO A 149 -13.39 -11.67 8.38
CA PRO A 149 -14.21 -10.81 7.54
C PRO A 149 -14.64 -9.53 8.24
N GLN A 150 -14.74 -9.49 9.57
CA GLN A 150 -15.11 -8.26 10.30
C GLN A 150 -14.06 -7.16 10.14
N LYS A 151 -12.78 -7.52 9.99
CA LYS A 151 -11.68 -6.57 9.77
C LYS A 151 -11.70 -5.92 8.39
N PHE A 152 -12.28 -6.60 7.40
CA PHE A 152 -12.37 -6.15 6.01
C PHE A 152 -13.79 -5.72 5.62
N SER A 153 -14.78 -6.01 6.47
CA SER A 153 -16.17 -5.64 6.23
C SER A 153 -16.30 -4.11 6.23
N GLY A 154 -16.67 -3.57 5.07
CA GLY A 154 -16.84 -2.13 4.93
C GLY A 154 -15.54 -1.32 4.88
N THR A 155 -14.39 -1.91 4.54
CA THR A 155 -13.12 -1.19 4.30
C THR A 155 -13.31 0.11 3.52
N LEU A 156 -13.97 0.04 2.36
CA LEU A 156 -14.24 1.22 1.53
C LEU A 156 -15.10 2.27 2.24
N ARG A 157 -16.09 1.82 3.03
CA ARG A 157 -16.96 2.71 3.81
C ARG A 157 -16.16 3.39 4.92
N SER A 158 -15.28 2.67 5.59
CA SER A 158 -14.39 3.19 6.63
C SER A 158 -13.42 4.21 6.05
N PHE A 159 -12.76 3.89 4.94
CA PHE A 159 -11.84 4.83 4.29
C PHE A 159 -12.55 6.11 3.81
N ARG A 160 -13.78 6.00 3.27
CA ARG A 160 -14.59 7.18 2.95
C ARG A 160 -14.90 8.06 4.18
N LYS A 161 -15.11 7.47 5.37
CA LYS A 161 -15.25 8.24 6.61
C LYS A 161 -13.95 8.96 6.98
N VAL A 162 -12.80 8.29 6.83
CA VAL A 162 -11.47 8.90 7.03
C VAL A 162 -11.31 10.11 6.10
N MET A 163 -11.67 9.97 4.83
CA MET A 163 -11.63 11.07 3.85
C MET A 163 -12.57 12.23 4.22
N VAL A 164 -13.73 11.97 4.82
CA VAL A 164 -14.61 13.03 5.35
C VAL A 164 -13.97 13.78 6.51
N VAL A 165 -13.30 13.08 7.43
CA VAL A 165 -12.57 13.72 8.53
C VAL A 165 -11.39 14.53 8.01
N ALA A 166 -10.64 14.01 7.04
CA ALA A 166 -9.57 14.74 6.38
C ALA A 166 -10.09 16.02 5.70
N ARG A 167 -11.24 15.95 5.01
CA ARG A 167 -11.88 17.14 4.45
C ARG A 167 -12.18 18.21 5.50
N GLN A 168 -12.69 17.81 6.66
CA GLN A 168 -12.96 18.73 7.77
C GLN A 168 -11.65 19.36 8.29
N TRP A 169 -10.58 18.57 8.39
CA TRP A 169 -9.26 19.07 8.77
C TRP A 169 -8.72 20.12 7.80
N TRP A 170 -8.88 19.89 6.49
CA TRP A 170 -8.45 20.83 5.45
C TRP A 170 -9.32 22.09 5.36
N ALA A 171 -10.54 22.05 5.86
CA ALA A 171 -11.43 23.22 5.93
C ALA A 171 -11.09 24.18 7.08
N LEU A 172 -10.22 23.79 8.02
CA LEU A 172 -9.78 24.64 9.12
C LEU A 172 -8.75 25.69 8.64
N ASP A 173 -8.88 26.92 9.11
CA ASP A 173 -7.94 28.00 8.80
C ASP A 173 -6.49 27.60 9.12
N GLY A 174 -5.57 27.90 8.21
CA GLY A 174 -4.14 27.57 8.37
C GLY A 174 -3.79 26.09 8.22
N ALA A 175 -4.68 25.24 7.67
CA ALA A 175 -4.40 23.81 7.43
C ALA A 175 -3.12 23.57 6.63
N ALA A 176 -2.87 24.35 5.58
CA ALA A 176 -1.65 24.22 4.79
C ALA A 176 -0.38 24.52 5.60
N GLU A 177 -0.42 25.49 6.51
CA GLU A 177 0.73 25.79 7.37
C GLU A 177 0.97 24.70 8.41
N ARG A 178 -0.10 24.22 9.06
CA ARG A 178 0.01 23.05 9.95
C ARG A 178 0.55 21.82 9.23
N CYS A 179 0.13 21.59 7.99
CA CYS A 179 0.66 20.50 7.17
C CYS A 179 2.18 20.64 6.97
N ARG A 180 2.67 21.84 6.63
CA ARG A 180 4.11 22.11 6.46
C ARG A 180 4.87 21.87 7.76
N GLN A 181 4.38 22.38 8.88
CA GLN A 181 4.97 22.18 10.20
C GLN A 181 5.05 20.69 10.58
N MET A 182 3.99 19.92 10.31
CA MET A 182 3.99 18.47 10.53
C MET A 182 5.04 17.76 9.66
N LEU A 183 5.16 18.12 8.38
CA LEU A 183 6.17 17.54 7.48
C LEU A 183 7.60 17.87 7.95
N GLU A 184 7.85 19.10 8.40
CA GLU A 184 9.14 19.52 8.98
C GLU A 184 9.47 18.73 10.25
N ALA A 185 8.46 18.43 11.07
CA ALA A 185 8.55 17.56 12.25
C ALA A 185 8.64 16.06 11.90
N ARG A 186 8.66 15.69 10.61
CA ARG A 186 8.62 14.30 10.12
C ARG A 186 7.37 13.52 10.54
N GLU A 187 6.28 14.22 10.80
CA GLU A 187 4.97 13.65 11.07
C GLU A 187 4.21 13.40 9.75
N ARG A 188 3.12 12.64 9.83
CA ARG A 188 2.26 12.30 8.69
C ARG A 188 0.96 13.13 8.74
N PRO A 189 0.89 14.30 8.07
CA PRO A 189 -0.36 15.05 7.93
C PRO A 189 -1.41 14.27 7.12
N PRO A 190 -2.69 14.67 7.15
CA PRO A 190 -3.77 14.01 6.42
C PRO A 190 -3.76 14.32 4.91
N LEU A 191 -2.61 14.12 4.27
CA LEU A 191 -2.46 14.06 2.82
C LEU A 191 -3.09 12.76 2.31
N VAL A 192 -3.78 12.81 1.16
CA VAL A 192 -4.43 11.63 0.57
C VAL A 192 -3.46 10.45 0.44
N PHE A 193 -2.19 10.72 0.08
CA PHE A 193 -1.15 9.70 0.06
C PHE A 193 -0.97 8.99 1.40
N PHE A 194 -0.78 9.74 2.49
CA PHE A 194 -0.52 9.16 3.81
C PHE A 194 -1.75 8.46 4.39
N LEU A 195 -2.95 8.97 4.10
CA LEU A 195 -4.19 8.31 4.49
C LEU A 195 -4.30 6.93 3.82
N LEU A 196 -4.07 6.86 2.50
CA LEU A 196 -4.05 5.59 1.78
C LEU A 196 -2.96 4.66 2.31
N TRP A 197 -1.74 5.16 2.47
CA TRP A 197 -0.61 4.38 2.97
C TRP A 197 -0.90 3.77 4.35
N ALA A 198 -1.46 4.54 5.27
CA ALA A 198 -1.84 4.07 6.60
C ALA A 198 -2.92 2.99 6.53
N GLU A 199 -3.95 3.17 5.70
CA GLU A 199 -5.01 2.17 5.52
C GLU A 199 -4.47 0.87 4.92
N CYS A 200 -3.63 0.97 3.87
CA CYS A 200 -2.97 -0.18 3.27
C CYS A 200 -2.05 -0.89 4.28
N THR A 201 -1.33 -0.14 5.12
CA THR A 201 -0.49 -0.70 6.19
C THR A 201 -1.33 -1.48 7.20
N ASN A 202 -2.44 -0.91 7.68
CA ASN A 202 -3.30 -1.56 8.67
C ASN A 202 -3.94 -2.85 8.13
N LEU A 203 -4.48 -2.82 6.92
CA LEU A 203 -5.10 -4.00 6.32
C LEU A 203 -4.07 -5.08 5.99
N ALA A 204 -2.90 -4.70 5.47
CA ALA A 204 -1.81 -5.64 5.20
C ALA A 204 -1.29 -6.32 6.48
N ARG A 205 -1.34 -5.65 7.64
CA ARG A 205 -1.03 -6.26 8.94
C ARG A 205 -1.98 -7.40 9.26
N GLU A 206 -3.29 -7.16 9.15
CA GLU A 206 -4.30 -8.18 9.43
C GLU A 206 -4.18 -9.37 8.45
N ILE A 207 -3.83 -9.10 7.18
CA ILE A 207 -3.52 -10.13 6.18
C ILE A 207 -2.30 -10.95 6.59
N ALA A 208 -1.21 -10.30 7.02
CA ALA A 208 0.01 -10.97 7.43
C ALA A 208 -0.19 -11.83 8.68
N ILE A 209 -0.97 -11.34 9.66
CA ILE A 209 -1.37 -12.11 10.84
C ILE A 209 -2.16 -13.36 10.42
N ALA A 210 -3.13 -13.22 9.52
CA ALA A 210 -3.92 -14.34 9.03
C ALA A 210 -3.05 -15.33 8.23
N ALA A 211 -2.14 -14.84 7.39
CA ALA A 211 -1.22 -15.66 6.60
C ALA A 211 -0.25 -16.48 7.46
N ALA A 212 0.17 -15.94 8.61
CA ALA A 212 1.00 -16.67 9.57
C ALA A 212 0.25 -17.86 10.22
N GLY A 213 -1.08 -17.82 10.21
CA GLY A 213 -1.97 -18.91 10.63
C GLY A 213 -1.88 -19.27 12.12
N ALA A 214 -2.53 -20.38 12.50
CA ALA A 214 -2.62 -20.84 13.89
C ALA A 214 -1.28 -21.32 14.50
N THR A 215 -0.23 -21.41 13.68
CA THR A 215 1.11 -21.85 14.10
C THR A 215 2.01 -20.70 14.56
N ALA A 216 1.59 -19.45 14.36
CA ALA A 216 2.31 -18.29 14.85
C ALA A 216 2.18 -18.20 16.38
N ALA A 217 3.30 -17.93 17.06
CA ALA A 217 3.30 -17.71 18.50
C ALA A 217 2.40 -16.50 18.85
N GLU A 218 1.60 -16.62 19.91
CA GLU A 218 0.70 -15.54 20.37
C GLU A 218 1.46 -14.23 20.60
N ASP A 219 2.67 -14.31 21.17
CA ASP A 219 3.56 -13.16 21.37
C ASP A 219 3.98 -12.47 20.07
N SER A 220 4.12 -13.23 18.98
CA SER A 220 4.44 -12.68 17.65
C SER A 220 3.24 -11.93 17.09
N ILE A 221 2.04 -12.50 17.22
CA ILE A 221 0.79 -11.85 16.77
C ILE A 221 0.54 -10.58 17.59
N ALA A 222 0.76 -10.63 18.91
CA ALA A 222 0.61 -9.48 19.79
C ALA A 222 1.57 -8.34 19.41
N ARG A 223 2.84 -8.66 19.15
CA ARG A 223 3.83 -7.68 18.65
C ARG A 223 3.41 -7.08 17.31
N MET A 224 2.95 -7.90 16.36
CA MET A 224 2.43 -7.39 15.08
C MET A 224 1.28 -6.42 15.28
N ARG A 225 0.29 -6.76 16.10
CA ARG A 225 -0.88 -5.90 16.36
C ARG A 225 -0.52 -4.59 17.07
N ALA A 226 0.53 -4.58 17.88
CA ALA A 226 1.03 -3.39 18.57
C ALA A 226 1.90 -2.49 17.68
N ALA A 227 2.44 -3.03 16.58
CA ALA A 227 3.26 -2.27 15.63
C ALA A 227 2.38 -1.44 14.69
N ASP A 228 2.75 -0.18 14.47
CA ASP A 228 2.10 0.72 13.51
C ASP A 228 2.65 0.55 12.09
N ASP A 229 3.88 0.05 11.96
CA ASP A 229 4.56 -0.19 10.68
C ASP A 229 5.40 -1.47 10.77
N PRO A 230 5.53 -2.26 9.69
CA PRO A 230 6.38 -3.46 9.68
C PRO A 230 7.85 -3.20 10.02
N GLU A 231 8.35 -1.97 9.86
CA GLU A 231 9.71 -1.60 10.30
C GLU A 231 9.94 -1.76 11.81
N GLN A 232 8.87 -1.81 12.61
CA GLN A 232 8.92 -1.93 14.07
C GLN A 232 9.02 -3.40 14.55
N LEU A 233 9.04 -4.38 13.64
CA LEU A 233 9.18 -5.81 13.90
C LEU A 233 10.63 -6.30 13.70
#